data_AF-G0M8U4-F1
#
_entry.id   AF-G0M8U4-F1
#
_cell.length_a   1.000
_cell.length_b   1.000
_cell.length_c   1.000
_cell.angle_alpha   90.00
_cell.angle_beta   90.00
_cell.angle_gamma   90.00
#
_symmetry.space_group_name_H-M   'P 1'
#
loop_
_entity.id
_entity.type
_entity.pdbx_description
1 polymer ?
#
loop_
_entity_poly.entity_id
_entity_poly.type
_entity_poly.pdbx_seq_one_letter_code
_entity_poly.pdbx_strand_id
1 'polypeptide(L)'
;MFLEALDVYRYTLHSISLIAAPFHIFGTYCIILKTPKTMNSVKWVMLNLHFWCVVLDILVAVLIVPLLIFPGLAGYPLGILTTWFGVPSIIQIYLNLTLVSTVYASILFIFENRYFQICAKSSSWRHFRVPFIVSCYLLVFTCFIPVCLNQPDQRKALEYTYKVSVFLINFGLPMGYIVLSVLTNYHNQAANNFLFVLIALHGINSTIIMLWAHKPYREVCHTLFYNLKIFFGLSASVPVVMRRPKVSTTVL
;
A
#
# COMPACT_ATOMS: atom_id res chain seq x y z
N MET A 1 11.96 -7.60 -18.77
CA MET A 1 13.01 -6.88 -19.49
C MET A 1 12.56 -5.66 -20.31
N PHE A 2 11.35 -5.55 -20.88
CA PHE A 2 10.90 -4.29 -21.54
C PHE A 2 10.32 -3.24 -20.56
N LEU A 3 9.65 -3.68 -19.50
CA LEU A 3 9.08 -2.80 -18.45
C LEU A 3 10.04 -2.46 -17.29
N GLU A 4 11.28 -2.96 -17.33
CA GLU A 4 12.29 -2.62 -16.32
C GLU A 4 12.87 -1.21 -16.53
N ALA A 5 12.83 -0.71 -17.76
CA ALA A 5 13.19 0.67 -18.05
C ALA A 5 12.06 1.60 -17.58
N LEU A 6 12.35 2.43 -16.57
CA LEU A 6 11.39 3.35 -15.94
C LEU A 6 10.70 4.28 -16.95
N ASP A 7 11.42 4.67 -17.99
CA ASP A 7 10.86 5.48 -19.08
C ASP A 7 9.81 4.72 -19.88
N VAL A 8 10.04 3.45 -20.21
CA VAL A 8 9.08 2.62 -20.94
C VAL A 8 7.81 2.41 -20.12
N TYR A 9 7.95 2.16 -18.82
CA TYR A 9 6.81 2.06 -17.89
C TYR A 9 5.98 3.35 -17.88
N ARG A 10 6.64 4.51 -17.71
CA ARG A 10 5.99 5.82 -17.71
C ARG A 10 5.29 6.12 -19.04
N TYR A 11 5.97 5.93 -20.17
CA TYR A 11 5.37 6.17 -21.49
C TYR A 11 4.20 5.23 -21.78
N THR A 12 4.28 3.99 -21.30
CA THR A 12 3.19 3.01 -21.43
C THR A 12 1.94 3.50 -20.69
N LEU A 13 2.08 3.96 -19.44
CA LEU A 13 0.95 4.51 -18.67
C LEU A 13 0.38 5.78 -19.28
N HIS A 14 1.22 6.69 -19.77
CA HIS A 14 0.77 7.89 -20.49
C HIS A 14 -0.02 7.51 -21.75
N SER A 15 0.44 6.50 -22.50
CA SER A 15 -0.24 6.01 -23.70
C SER A 15 -1.59 5.37 -23.37
N ILE A 16 -1.66 4.59 -22.29
CA ILE A 16 -2.92 4.03 -21.79
C ILE A 16 -3.91 5.15 -21.45
N SER A 17 -3.47 6.19 -20.75
CA SER A 17 -4.32 7.34 -20.40
C SER A 17 -4.82 8.08 -21.64
N LEU A 18 -3.97 8.26 -22.65
CA LEU A 18 -4.35 8.87 -23.93
C LEU A 18 -5.41 8.05 -24.67
N ILE A 19 -5.27 6.72 -24.67
CA ILE A 19 -6.26 5.81 -25.27
C ILE A 19 -7.56 5.80 -24.45
N ALA A 20 -7.50 5.90 -23.12
CA ALA A 20 -8.66 5.89 -22.24
C ALA A 20 -9.49 7.19 -22.31
N ALA A 21 -8.85 8.33 -22.59
CA ALA A 21 -9.50 9.64 -22.68
C ALA A 21 -10.79 9.67 -23.53
N PRO A 22 -10.83 9.19 -24.80
CA PRO A 22 -12.06 9.16 -25.58
C PRO A 22 -13.17 8.30 -24.93
N PHE A 23 -12.81 7.19 -24.27
CA PHE A 23 -13.79 6.36 -23.56
C PHE A 23 -14.35 7.06 -22.32
N HIS A 24 -13.53 7.80 -21.57
CA HIS A 24 -14.00 8.59 -20.43
C HIS A 24 -14.95 9.72 -20.86
N ILE A 25 -14.64 10.39 -21.97
CA ILE A 25 -15.51 11.43 -22.57
C ILE A 25 -16.83 10.80 -23.00
N PHE A 26 -16.77 9.68 -23.74
CA PHE A 26 -17.96 8.97 -24.19
C PHE A 26 -18.82 8.44 -23.03
N GLY A 27 -18.19 7.90 -21.98
CA GLY A 27 -18.88 7.47 -20.76
C GLY A 27 -19.60 8.62 -20.07
N THR A 28 -18.94 9.77 -19.94
CA THR A 28 -19.54 10.99 -19.38
C THR A 28 -20.73 11.46 -20.22
N TYR A 29 -20.57 11.49 -21.55
CA TYR A 29 -21.65 11.79 -22.50
C TYR A 29 -22.86 10.88 -22.31
N CYS A 30 -22.65 9.56 -22.22
CA CYS A 30 -23.71 8.58 -22.01
C CYS A 30 -24.45 8.80 -20.69
N ILE A 31 -23.73 9.02 -19.59
CA ILE A 31 -24.36 9.25 -18.28
C ILE A 31 -25.20 10.53 -18.31
N ILE A 32 -24.68 11.63 -18.85
CA ILE A 32 -25.38 12.93 -18.81
C ILE A 32 -26.56 12.96 -19.78
N LEU A 33 -26.38 12.49 -21.02
CA LEU A 33 -27.32 12.71 -22.11
C LEU A 33 -28.16 11.49 -22.49
N LYS A 34 -27.72 10.27 -22.14
CA LYS A 34 -28.41 9.03 -22.52
C LYS A 34 -29.06 8.28 -21.36
N THR A 35 -28.87 8.71 -20.10
CA THR A 35 -29.60 8.11 -18.96
C THR A 35 -31.12 8.32 -19.10
N PRO A 36 -31.93 7.24 -19.17
CA PRO A 36 -33.38 7.34 -19.36
C PRO A 36 -34.09 7.91 -18.11
N LYS A 37 -35.27 8.50 -18.30
CA LYS A 37 -36.06 9.12 -17.20
C LYS A 37 -36.37 8.14 -16.07
N THR A 38 -36.54 6.85 -16.36
CA THR A 38 -36.79 5.78 -15.38
C THR A 38 -35.61 5.56 -14.42
N MET A 39 -34.38 5.94 -14.82
CA MET A 39 -33.14 5.80 -14.04
C MET A 39 -32.60 7.16 -13.55
N ASN A 40 -33.42 8.21 -13.55
CA ASN A 40 -32.95 9.54 -13.17
C ASN A 40 -32.44 9.61 -11.71
N SER A 41 -32.97 8.73 -10.84
CA SER A 41 -32.55 8.61 -9.44
C SER A 41 -31.11 8.10 -9.25
N VAL A 42 -30.53 7.39 -10.23
CA VAL A 42 -29.16 6.87 -10.16
C VAL A 42 -28.15 7.70 -10.97
N LYS A 43 -28.64 8.57 -11.86
CA LYS A 43 -27.82 9.38 -12.78
C LYS A 43 -26.66 10.10 -12.08
N TRP A 44 -26.95 10.83 -11.01
CA TRP A 44 -25.96 11.66 -10.32
C TRP A 44 -24.95 10.85 -9.50
N VAL A 45 -25.37 9.74 -8.88
CA VAL A 45 -24.44 8.87 -8.15
C VAL A 45 -23.53 8.09 -9.10
N MET A 46 -24.03 7.71 -10.29
CA MET A 46 -23.20 7.14 -11.35
C MET A 46 -22.21 8.17 -11.92
N LEU A 47 -22.65 9.41 -12.13
CA LEU A 47 -21.77 10.48 -12.58
C LEU A 47 -20.67 10.79 -11.56
N ASN A 48 -21.00 10.81 -10.27
CA ASN A 48 -20.04 11.01 -9.19
C ASN A 48 -18.97 9.91 -9.18
N LEU A 49 -19.36 8.63 -9.28
CA LEU A 49 -18.41 7.52 -9.40
C LEU A 49 -17.51 7.69 -10.64
N HIS A 50 -18.12 7.93 -11.81
CA HIS A 50 -17.37 8.09 -13.07
C HIS A 50 -16.37 9.24 -12.99
N PHE A 51 -16.77 10.38 -12.43
CA PHE A 51 -15.89 11.54 -12.23
C PHE A 51 -14.65 11.17 -11.41
N TRP A 52 -14.83 10.54 -10.24
CA TRP A 52 -13.70 10.17 -9.38
C TRP A 52 -12.82 9.07 -9.99
N CYS A 53 -13.39 8.13 -10.74
CA CYS A 53 -12.60 7.15 -11.51
C CYS A 53 -11.72 7.85 -12.56
N VAL A 54 -12.27 8.77 -13.34
CA VAL A 54 -11.51 9.53 -14.35
C VAL A 54 -10.38 10.34 -13.71
N VAL A 55 -10.67 11.03 -12.59
CA VAL A 55 -9.65 11.79 -11.85
C VAL A 55 -8.56 10.87 -11.33
N LEU A 56 -8.91 9.69 -10.79
CA LEU A 56 -7.94 8.71 -10.31
C LEU A 56 -7.07 8.16 -11.46
N ASP A 57 -7.67 7.82 -12.60
CA ASP A 57 -6.95 7.29 -13.77
C ASP A 57 -5.94 8.31 -14.30
N ILE A 58 -6.32 9.59 -14.45
CA ILE A 58 -5.41 10.67 -14.84
C ILE A 58 -4.31 10.84 -13.78
N LEU A 59 -4.68 10.83 -12.50
CA LEU A 59 -3.72 11.01 -11.41
C LEU A 59 -2.67 9.90 -11.42
N VAL A 60 -3.09 8.63 -11.50
CA VAL A 60 -2.18 7.47 -11.44
C VAL A 60 -1.38 7.33 -12.73
N ALA A 61 -2.02 7.50 -13.89
CA ALA A 61 -1.38 7.20 -15.17
C ALA A 61 -0.53 8.34 -15.72
N VAL A 62 -0.74 9.60 -15.29
CA VAL A 62 -0.04 10.77 -15.85
C VAL A 62 0.64 11.60 -14.75
N LEU A 63 -0.08 11.95 -13.69
CA LEU A 63 0.40 12.95 -12.73
C LEU A 63 1.39 12.37 -11.70
N ILE A 64 1.09 11.20 -11.13
CA ILE A 64 1.89 10.56 -10.07
C ILE A 64 2.78 9.46 -10.63
N VAL A 65 2.25 8.58 -11.49
CA VAL A 65 2.94 7.39 -12.01
C VAL A 65 3.70 6.65 -10.89
N PRO A 66 2.97 5.96 -9.97
CA PRO A 66 3.57 5.37 -8.79
C PRO A 66 4.38 4.14 -9.16
N LEU A 67 5.71 4.18 -8.97
CA LEU A 67 6.55 3.00 -9.08
C LEU A 67 6.56 2.26 -7.73
N LEU A 68 6.09 1.02 -7.71
CA LEU A 68 6.20 0.13 -6.54
C LEU A 68 7.41 -0.79 -6.69
N ILE A 69 8.29 -0.77 -5.69
CA ILE A 69 9.46 -1.64 -5.59
C ILE A 69 9.14 -2.78 -4.62
N PHE A 70 8.95 -3.97 -5.18
CA PHE A 70 8.85 -5.20 -4.42
C PHE A 70 10.24 -5.82 -4.18
N PRO A 71 10.45 -6.51 -3.05
CA PRO A 71 9.52 -6.82 -1.94
C PRO A 71 9.42 -5.70 -0.89
N GLY A 72 10.10 -4.56 -1.10
CA GLY A 72 10.21 -3.49 -0.12
C GLY A 72 8.91 -2.74 0.22
N LEU A 73 7.80 -3.04 -0.48
CA LEU A 73 6.53 -2.29 -0.41
C LEU A 73 6.75 -0.77 -0.41
N ALA A 74 7.83 -0.34 -1.06
CA ALA A 74 8.26 1.04 -1.13
C ALA A 74 7.86 1.56 -2.51
N GLY A 75 7.61 2.86 -2.61
CA GLY A 75 7.35 3.45 -3.91
C GLY A 75 7.75 4.90 -3.98
N TYR A 76 8.02 5.35 -5.19
CA TYR A 76 8.26 6.75 -5.47
C TYR A 76 7.55 7.16 -6.78
N PRO A 77 7.05 8.40 -6.85
CA PRO A 77 6.30 8.87 -8.01
C PRO A 77 7.22 9.32 -9.15
N LEU A 78 6.90 8.91 -10.38
CA LEU A 78 7.63 9.22 -11.62
C LEU A 78 6.89 10.19 -12.56
N GLY A 79 5.70 10.64 -12.19
CA GLY A 79 4.82 11.42 -13.04
C GLY A 79 5.17 12.90 -13.13
N ILE A 80 4.29 13.66 -13.79
CA ILE A 80 4.46 15.09 -14.04
C ILE A 80 4.60 15.90 -12.73
N LEU A 81 3.88 15.53 -11.66
CA LEU A 81 3.95 16.26 -10.38
C LEU A 81 5.35 16.24 -9.77
N THR A 82 6.06 15.11 -9.85
CA THR A 82 7.46 15.02 -9.40
C THR A 82 8.39 15.71 -10.39
N THR A 83 8.26 15.40 -11.67
CA THR A 83 9.28 15.72 -12.67
C THR A 83 9.26 17.19 -13.11
N TRP A 84 8.08 17.82 -13.17
CA TRP A 84 7.94 19.20 -13.65
C TRP A 84 7.71 20.18 -12.51
N PHE A 85 7.01 19.76 -11.46
CA PHE A 85 6.60 20.64 -10.36
C PHE A 85 7.35 20.38 -9.04
N GLY A 86 8.15 19.31 -8.96
CA GLY A 86 8.92 18.99 -7.75
C GLY A 86 8.05 18.71 -6.51
N VAL A 87 6.80 18.26 -6.70
CA VAL A 87 5.87 18.04 -5.59
C VAL A 87 6.39 16.91 -4.68
N PRO A 88 6.45 17.11 -3.35
CA PRO A 88 6.90 16.08 -2.42
C PRO A 88 6.11 14.77 -2.52
N SER A 89 6.79 13.63 -2.45
CA SER A 89 6.18 12.30 -2.56
C SER A 89 5.06 12.07 -1.54
N ILE A 90 5.15 12.67 -0.35
CA ILE A 90 4.14 12.54 0.70
C ILE A 90 2.79 13.16 0.30
N ILE A 91 2.82 14.30 -0.38
CA ILE A 91 1.61 14.96 -0.87
C ILE A 91 0.98 14.10 -1.98
N GLN A 92 1.81 13.53 -2.85
CA GLN A 92 1.34 12.65 -3.91
C GLN A 92 0.73 11.34 -3.37
N ILE A 93 1.35 10.73 -2.34
CA ILE A 93 0.81 9.55 -1.64
C ILE A 93 -0.54 9.89 -1.00
N TYR A 94 -0.64 11.02 -0.30
CA TYR A 94 -1.89 11.50 0.28
C TYR A 94 -2.99 11.64 -0.78
N LEU A 95 -2.71 12.35 -1.88
CA LEU A 95 -3.65 12.54 -2.98
C LEU A 95 -4.12 11.21 -3.57
N ASN A 96 -3.20 10.26 -3.75
CA ASN A 96 -3.51 8.94 -4.27
C ASN A 96 -4.44 8.15 -3.35
N LEU A 97 -4.09 8.02 -2.06
CA LEU A 97 -4.87 7.28 -1.07
C LEU A 97 -6.26 7.87 -0.86
N THR A 98 -6.35 9.20 -0.83
CA THR A 98 -7.63 9.91 -0.72
C THR A 98 -8.50 9.68 -1.94
N LEU A 99 -7.97 9.76 -3.16
CA LEU A 99 -8.76 9.55 -4.39
C LEU A 99 -9.24 8.10 -4.54
N VAL A 100 -8.38 7.12 -4.25
CA VAL A 100 -8.80 5.70 -4.18
C VAL A 100 -9.95 5.52 -3.20
N SER A 101 -9.84 6.11 -2.01
CA SER A 101 -10.91 6.05 -0.99
C SER A 101 -12.18 6.80 -1.41
N THR A 102 -12.06 7.86 -2.20
CA THR A 102 -13.18 8.63 -2.75
C THR A 102 -13.94 7.82 -3.80
N VAL A 103 -13.25 7.01 -4.61
CA VAL A 103 -13.89 6.04 -5.52
C VAL A 103 -14.67 4.99 -4.71
N TYR A 104 -14.10 4.43 -3.64
CA TYR A 104 -14.82 3.51 -2.76
C TYR A 104 -16.04 4.15 -2.10
N ALA A 105 -15.93 5.38 -1.60
CA ALA A 105 -17.07 6.12 -1.06
C ALA A 105 -18.14 6.36 -2.13
N SER A 106 -17.75 6.63 -3.38
CA SER A 106 -18.68 6.78 -4.50
C SER A 106 -19.44 5.50 -4.81
N ILE A 107 -18.79 4.34 -4.73
CA ILE A 107 -19.45 3.02 -4.84
C ILE A 107 -20.43 2.83 -3.68
N LEU A 108 -20.02 3.12 -2.45
CA LEU A 108 -20.90 3.06 -1.27
C LEU A 108 -22.16 3.91 -1.47
N PHE A 109 -22.04 5.10 -2.06
CA PHE A 109 -23.20 5.96 -2.34
C PHE A 109 -24.12 5.41 -3.43
N ILE A 110 -23.64 4.57 -4.36
CA ILE A 110 -24.54 3.85 -5.27
C ILE A 110 -25.39 2.85 -4.49
N PHE A 111 -24.78 2.08 -3.58
CA PHE A 111 -25.51 1.13 -2.73
C PHE A 111 -26.46 1.84 -1.77
N GLU A 112 -26.02 2.91 -1.12
CA GLU A 112 -26.86 3.74 -0.25
C GLU A 112 -28.02 4.34 -1.04
N ASN A 113 -27.79 4.85 -2.26
CA ASN A 113 -28.86 5.38 -3.09
C ASN A 113 -29.88 4.30 -3.46
N ARG A 114 -29.43 3.09 -3.79
CA ARG A 114 -30.32 1.96 -4.05
C ARG A 114 -31.12 1.58 -2.81
N TYR A 115 -30.47 1.52 -1.65
CA TYR A 115 -31.13 1.27 -0.36
C TYR A 115 -32.20 2.33 -0.06
N PHE A 116 -31.88 3.62 -0.23
CA PHE A 116 -32.82 4.70 -0.02
C PHE A 116 -34.07 4.57 -0.91
N GLN A 117 -33.87 4.26 -2.19
CA GLN A 117 -34.97 4.18 -3.14
C GLN A 117 -35.93 3.02 -2.87
N ILE A 118 -35.43 1.89 -2.37
CA ILE A 118 -36.22 0.67 -2.13
C ILE A 118 -36.83 0.66 -0.73
N CYS A 119 -36.03 0.98 0.30
CA CYS A 119 -36.38 0.69 1.69
C CYS A 119 -36.59 1.94 2.56
N ALA A 120 -36.00 3.08 2.21
CA ALA A 120 -35.77 4.17 3.17
C ALA A 120 -36.34 5.54 2.75
N LYS A 121 -37.20 5.61 1.72
CA LYS A 121 -37.84 6.88 1.31
C LYS A 121 -38.72 7.50 2.40
N SER A 122 -39.47 6.67 3.13
CA SER A 122 -40.42 7.09 4.17
C SER A 122 -39.82 7.03 5.58
N SER A 123 -38.58 6.58 5.74
CA SER A 123 -37.93 6.48 7.04
C SER A 123 -37.19 7.77 7.39
N SER A 124 -36.80 7.91 8.66
CA SER A 124 -35.97 9.01 9.14
C SER A 124 -34.62 9.12 8.42
N TRP A 125 -34.19 8.07 7.71
CA TRP A 125 -32.96 8.05 6.91
C TRP A 125 -32.89 9.20 5.90
N ARG A 126 -34.03 9.69 5.38
CA ARG A 126 -34.06 10.87 4.50
C ARG A 126 -33.33 12.09 5.08
N HIS A 127 -33.43 12.32 6.38
CA HIS A 127 -32.79 13.45 7.05
C HIS A 127 -31.33 13.16 7.40
N PHE A 128 -31.02 11.92 7.79
CA PHE A 128 -29.66 11.50 8.14
C PHE A 128 -28.75 11.26 6.93
N ARG A 129 -29.33 11.06 5.74
CA ARG A 129 -28.60 10.75 4.51
C ARG A 129 -27.57 11.81 4.15
N VAL A 130 -27.94 13.08 4.13
CA VAL A 130 -27.01 14.15 3.74
C VAL A 130 -25.87 14.30 4.75
N PRO A 131 -26.12 14.38 6.08
CA PRO A 131 -25.06 14.34 7.08
C PRO A 131 -24.16 13.10 6.97
N PHE A 132 -24.72 11.92 6.71
CA PHE A 132 -23.94 10.70 6.51
C PHE A 132 -22.98 10.82 5.32
N ILE A 133 -23.46 11.23 4.15
CA ILE A 133 -22.64 11.42 2.95
C ILE A 133 -21.52 12.45 3.19
N VAL A 134 -21.85 13.59 3.82
CA VAL A 134 -20.88 14.63 4.16
C VAL A 134 -19.82 14.09 5.13
N SER A 135 -20.23 13.35 6.17
CA SER A 135 -19.31 12.76 7.13
C SER A 135 -18.37 11.73 6.49
N CYS A 136 -18.85 10.93 5.54
CA CYS A 136 -18.04 9.98 4.79
C CYS A 136 -16.97 10.70 3.96
N TYR A 137 -17.33 11.76 3.23
CA TYR A 137 -16.34 12.53 2.49
C TYR A 137 -15.34 13.24 3.41
N LEU A 138 -15.80 13.89 4.48
CA LEU A 138 -14.91 14.50 5.47
C LEU A 138 -13.92 13.47 6.03
N LEU A 139 -14.39 12.27 6.36
CA LEU A 139 -13.55 11.19 6.82
C LEU A 139 -12.51 10.80 5.76
N VAL A 140 -12.92 10.60 4.50
CA VAL A 140 -12.02 10.23 3.39
C VAL A 140 -10.92 11.27 3.16
N PHE A 141 -11.24 12.57 3.25
CA PHE A 141 -10.27 13.64 3.10
C PHE A 141 -9.42 13.88 4.34
N THR A 142 -9.75 13.33 5.51
CA THR A 142 -9.00 13.61 6.75
C THR A 142 -8.29 12.40 7.35
N CYS A 143 -8.75 11.17 7.10
CA CYS A 143 -8.24 9.96 7.76
C CYS A 143 -6.77 9.66 7.44
N PHE A 144 -6.27 10.09 6.28
CA PHE A 144 -4.87 9.89 5.89
C PHE A 144 -3.94 11.02 6.33
N ILE A 145 -4.46 12.18 6.77
CA ILE A 145 -3.62 13.29 7.23
C ILE A 145 -2.72 12.85 8.39
N PRO A 146 -3.20 12.18 9.45
CA PRO A 146 -2.34 11.70 10.53
C PRO A 146 -1.30 10.69 10.04
N VAL A 147 -1.65 9.84 9.07
CA VAL A 147 -0.71 8.85 8.49
C VAL A 147 0.43 9.58 7.79
N CYS A 148 0.12 10.65 7.06
CA CYS A 148 1.12 11.45 6.36
C CYS A 148 1.98 12.30 7.30
N LEU A 149 1.41 12.84 8.37
CA LEU A 149 2.13 13.65 9.36
C LEU A 149 3.04 12.81 10.26
N ASN A 150 2.67 11.55 10.53
CA ASN A 150 3.43 10.63 11.39
C ASN A 150 4.28 9.63 10.58
N GLN A 151 4.67 9.99 9.35
CA GLN A 151 5.48 9.10 8.52
C GLN A 151 6.82 8.78 9.22
N PRO A 152 7.15 7.50 9.43
CA PRO A 152 8.41 7.13 10.05
C PRO A 152 9.61 7.44 9.14
N ASP A 153 10.76 7.74 9.74
CA ASP A 153 12.03 7.90 9.02
C ASP A 153 12.31 6.69 8.12
N GLN A 154 12.93 6.91 6.96
CA GLN A 154 13.20 5.87 5.96
C GLN A 154 13.83 4.58 6.54
N ARG A 155 14.71 4.70 7.53
CA ARG A 155 15.34 3.54 8.19
C ARG A 155 14.34 2.72 9.03
N LYS A 156 13.43 3.39 9.73
CA LYS A 156 12.36 2.75 10.49
C LYS A 156 11.32 2.14 9.55
N ALA A 157 10.96 2.85 8.47
CA ALA A 157 10.06 2.35 7.44
C ALA A 157 10.59 1.04 6.83
N LEU A 158 11.88 0.99 6.49
CA LEU A 158 12.53 -0.22 5.97
C LEU A 158 12.48 -1.39 6.97
N GLU A 159 12.71 -1.12 8.25
CA GLU A 159 12.57 -2.14 9.31
C GLU A 159 11.13 -2.67 9.42
N TYR A 160 10.12 -1.81 9.36
CA TYR A 160 8.72 -2.25 9.34
C TYR A 160 8.38 -3.06 8.09
N THR A 161 8.85 -2.64 6.92
CA THR A 161 8.72 -3.41 5.67
C THR A 161 9.27 -4.82 5.83
N TYR A 162 10.46 -4.99 6.41
CA TYR A 162 11.01 -6.33 6.63
C TYR A 162 10.11 -7.17 7.54
N LYS A 163 9.58 -6.59 8.62
CA LYS A 163 8.62 -7.27 9.50
C LYS A 163 7.34 -7.69 8.76
N VAL A 164 6.78 -6.81 7.91
CA VAL A 164 5.56 -7.08 7.11
C VAL A 164 5.82 -8.10 6.01
N SER A 165 6.96 -8.04 5.32
CA SER A 165 7.31 -9.00 4.26
C SER A 165 7.39 -10.44 4.79
N VAL A 166 7.83 -10.59 6.05
CA VAL A 166 7.83 -11.90 6.73
C VAL A 166 6.43 -12.33 7.11
N PHE A 167 5.54 -11.42 7.50
CA PHE A 167 4.12 -11.74 7.63
C PHE A 167 3.52 -12.24 6.31
N LEU A 168 3.80 -11.58 5.18
CA LEU A 168 3.32 -12.00 3.86
C LEU A 168 3.86 -13.38 3.44
N ILE A 169 5.12 -13.70 3.74
CA ILE A 169 5.70 -15.01 3.43
C ILE A 169 5.14 -16.12 4.34
N ASN A 170 5.00 -15.85 5.65
CA ASN A 170 4.56 -16.87 6.62
C ASN A 170 3.04 -17.07 6.66
N PHE A 171 2.24 -16.09 6.22
CA PHE A 171 0.77 -16.18 6.27
C PHE A 171 0.11 -15.95 4.91
N GLY A 172 0.61 -15.02 4.10
CA GLY A 172 0.04 -14.72 2.77
C GLY A 172 0.20 -15.87 1.78
N LEU A 173 1.41 -16.43 1.66
CA LEU A 173 1.67 -17.60 0.82
C LEU A 173 0.84 -18.82 1.25
N PRO A 174 0.80 -19.19 2.55
CA PRO A 174 -0.07 -20.26 3.00
C PRO A 174 -1.55 -20.06 2.71
N MET A 175 -2.07 -18.86 2.95
CA MET A 175 -3.47 -18.54 2.68
C MET A 175 -3.79 -18.61 1.18
N GLY A 176 -2.88 -18.13 0.33
CA GLY A 176 -3.01 -18.23 -1.13
C GLY A 176 -3.06 -19.67 -1.63
N TYR A 177 -2.20 -20.54 -1.09
CA TYR A 177 -2.21 -21.97 -1.42
C TYR A 177 -3.49 -22.67 -0.95
N ILE A 178 -3.99 -22.37 0.26
CA ILE A 178 -5.26 -22.91 0.75
C ILE A 178 -6.42 -22.52 -0.17
N VAL A 179 -6.52 -21.23 -0.52
CA VAL A 179 -7.58 -20.73 -1.42
C VAL A 179 -7.49 -21.41 -2.79
N LEU A 180 -6.29 -21.53 -3.37
CA LEU A 180 -6.10 -22.18 -4.66
C LEU A 180 -6.46 -23.68 -4.61
N SER A 181 -6.04 -24.39 -3.56
CA SER A 181 -6.34 -25.80 -3.33
C SER A 181 -7.84 -26.05 -3.21
N VAL A 182 -8.58 -25.19 -2.51
CA VAL A 182 -10.05 -25.25 -2.41
C VAL A 182 -10.70 -24.98 -3.77
N LEU A 183 -10.28 -23.93 -4.48
CA LEU A 183 -10.87 -23.55 -5.77
C LEU A 183 -10.63 -24.60 -6.86
N THR A 184 -9.48 -25.26 -6.83
CA THR A 184 -9.09 -26.30 -7.82
C THR A 184 -9.42 -27.71 -7.37
N ASN A 185 -9.88 -27.88 -6.13
CA ASN A 185 -10.09 -29.17 -5.46
C ASN A 185 -8.84 -30.09 -5.51
N TYR A 186 -7.65 -29.47 -5.50
CA TYR A 186 -6.35 -30.13 -5.60
C TYR A 186 -5.77 -30.40 -4.21
N HIS A 187 -5.55 -31.68 -3.87
CA HIS A 187 -4.99 -32.08 -2.58
C HIS A 187 -3.57 -32.63 -2.73
N ASN A 188 -2.61 -32.03 -2.04
CA ASN A 188 -1.23 -32.52 -1.98
C ASN A 188 -0.74 -32.55 -0.53
N GLN A 189 -0.62 -33.75 0.03
CA GLN A 189 -0.29 -33.94 1.44
C GLN A 189 1.11 -33.42 1.79
N ALA A 190 2.09 -33.56 0.89
CA ALA A 190 3.44 -33.05 1.11
C ALA A 190 3.44 -31.51 1.17
N ALA A 191 2.71 -30.86 0.26
CA ALA A 191 2.55 -29.41 0.25
C ALA A 191 1.78 -28.90 1.48
N ASN A 192 0.74 -29.62 1.92
CA ASN A 192 0.01 -29.30 3.15
C ASN A 192 0.90 -29.41 4.40
N ASN A 193 1.69 -30.48 4.52
CA ASN A 193 2.62 -30.64 5.64
C ASN A 193 3.69 -29.55 5.64
N PHE A 194 4.20 -29.18 4.46
CA PHE A 194 5.14 -28.08 4.30
C PHE A 194 4.53 -26.73 4.71
N LEU A 195 3.24 -26.52 4.43
CA LEU A 195 2.48 -25.35 4.87
C LEU A 195 2.49 -25.20 6.40
N PHE A 196 2.22 -26.29 7.12
CA PHE A 196 2.22 -26.28 8.59
C PHE A 196 3.61 -26.03 9.16
N VAL A 197 4.67 -26.53 8.51
CA VAL A 197 6.05 -26.21 8.88
C VAL A 197 6.34 -24.71 8.68
N LEU A 198 5.95 -24.13 7.54
CA LEU A 198 6.10 -22.70 7.29
C LEU A 198 5.37 -21.84 8.33
N ILE A 199 4.12 -22.20 8.65
CA ILE A 199 3.34 -21.52 9.70
C ILE A 199 4.04 -21.66 11.05
N ALA A 200 4.55 -22.85 11.40
CA ALA A 200 5.25 -23.06 12.68
C ALA A 200 6.53 -22.22 12.81
N LEU A 201 7.21 -21.90 11.70
CA LEU A 201 8.44 -21.10 11.70
C LEU A 201 8.23 -19.59 11.94
N HIS A 202 6.97 -19.10 11.96
CA HIS A 202 6.68 -17.67 12.11
C HIS A 202 7.30 -17.06 13.38
N GLY A 203 7.31 -17.78 14.51
CA GLY A 203 7.82 -17.29 15.80
C GLY A 203 9.34 -17.16 15.83
N ILE A 204 10.04 -18.08 15.16
CA ILE A 204 11.50 -18.00 15.02
C ILE A 204 11.86 -16.88 14.04
N ASN A 205 11.15 -16.78 12.92
CA ASN A 205 11.36 -15.74 11.91
C ASN A 205 11.16 -14.33 12.50
N SER A 206 10.09 -14.10 13.26
CA SER A 206 9.82 -12.81 13.90
C SER A 206 10.90 -12.43 14.92
N THR A 207 11.38 -13.41 15.69
CA THR A 207 12.44 -13.23 16.68
C THR A 207 13.79 -12.90 16.03
N ILE A 208 14.17 -13.62 14.96
CA ILE A 208 15.39 -13.36 14.20
C ILE A 208 15.37 -11.95 13.61
N ILE A 209 14.25 -11.52 13.03
CA ILE A 209 14.13 -10.17 12.47
C ILE A 209 14.19 -9.12 13.56
N MET A 210 13.57 -9.34 14.72
CA MET A 210 13.69 -8.41 15.84
C MET A 210 15.15 -8.25 16.27
N LEU A 211 15.89 -9.36 16.45
CA LEU A 211 17.30 -9.35 16.81
C LEU A 211 18.17 -8.69 15.73
N TRP A 212 17.86 -8.94 14.45
CA TRP A 212 18.59 -8.36 13.32
C TRP A 212 18.22 -6.91 13.02
N ALA A 213 16.98 -6.46 13.21
CA ALA A 213 16.56 -5.14 12.76
C ALA A 213 16.96 -4.02 13.74
N HIS A 214 16.97 -4.31 15.04
CA HIS A 214 17.32 -3.33 16.06
C HIS A 214 18.82 -3.29 16.31
N LYS A 215 19.42 -2.11 16.11
CA LYS A 215 20.86 -1.87 16.35
C LYS A 215 21.36 -2.40 17.71
N PRO A 216 20.77 -2.07 18.87
CA PRO A 216 21.28 -2.55 20.16
C PRO A 216 21.29 -4.08 20.27
N TYR A 217 20.32 -4.77 19.68
CA TYR A 217 20.25 -6.24 19.71
C TYR A 217 21.27 -6.88 18.78
N ARG A 218 21.47 -6.33 17.58
CA ARG A 218 22.54 -6.77 16.68
C ARG A 218 23.92 -6.70 17.34
N GLU A 219 24.22 -5.60 18.05
CA GLU A 219 25.52 -5.45 18.71
C GLU A 219 25.75 -6.52 19.79
N VAL A 220 24.70 -6.87 20.54
CA VAL A 220 24.74 -7.98 21.51
C VAL A 220 24.98 -9.31 20.79
N CYS A 221 24.24 -9.59 19.71
CA CYS A 221 24.43 -10.81 18.91
C CYS A 221 25.85 -10.91 18.33
N HIS A 222 26.41 -9.82 17.80
CA HIS A 222 27.79 -9.77 17.30
C HIS A 222 28.82 -10.04 18.39
N THR A 223 28.62 -9.46 19.59
CA THR A 223 29.49 -9.68 20.75
C THR A 223 29.45 -11.13 21.21
N LEU A 224 28.26 -11.73 21.32
CA LEU A 224 28.10 -13.14 21.67
C LEU A 224 28.77 -14.05 20.65
N PHE A 225 28.57 -13.80 19.35
CA PHE A 225 29.16 -14.59 18.28
C PHE A 225 30.70 -14.50 18.26
N TYR A 226 31.25 -13.31 18.53
CA TYR A 226 32.69 -13.12 18.69
C TYR A 226 33.24 -13.94 19.87
N ASN A 227 32.59 -13.87 21.03
CA ASN A 227 33.00 -14.63 22.21
C ASN A 227 32.90 -16.15 21.99
N LEU A 228 31.88 -16.61 21.27
CA LEU A 228 31.73 -18.00 20.85
C LEU A 228 32.88 -18.45 19.95
N LYS A 229 33.28 -17.64 18.96
CA LYS A 229 34.43 -17.97 18.11
C LYS A 229 35.72 -18.11 18.90
N ILE A 230 35.97 -17.22 19.85
CA ILE A 230 37.13 -17.30 20.75
C ILE A 230 37.05 -18.58 21.60
N PHE A 231 35.88 -18.89 22.17
CA PHE A 231 35.69 -20.08 22.98
C PHE A 231 36.00 -21.38 22.22
N PHE A 232 35.66 -21.44 20.92
CA PHE A 232 35.97 -22.58 20.06
C PHE A 232 37.35 -22.50 19.37
N GLY A 233 38.22 -21.55 19.74
CA GLY A 233 39.58 -21.43 19.21
C GLY A 233 39.67 -20.98 17.75
N LEU A 234 38.60 -20.39 17.20
CA LEU A 234 38.56 -19.90 15.82
C LEU A 234 39.14 -18.48 15.75
N SER A 235 39.91 -18.19 14.70
CA SER A 235 40.42 -16.83 14.46
C SER A 235 39.27 -15.83 14.33
N ALA A 236 39.29 -14.78 15.15
CA ALA A 236 38.26 -13.77 15.21
C ALA A 236 38.89 -12.37 15.11
N SER A 237 38.49 -11.60 14.09
CA SER A 237 38.84 -10.18 14.00
C SER A 237 38.05 -9.37 15.03
N VAL A 238 38.74 -8.47 15.74
CA VAL A 238 38.12 -7.62 16.78
C VAL A 238 36.95 -6.83 16.16
N PRO A 239 35.71 -6.98 16.66
CA PRO A 239 34.55 -6.31 16.11
C PRO A 239 34.71 -4.78 16.24
N VAL A 240 34.30 -4.05 15.20
CA VAL A 240 34.46 -2.58 15.08
C VAL A 240 33.86 -1.84 16.29
N VAL A 241 32.85 -2.39 16.94
CA VAL A 241 32.19 -1.82 18.12
C VAL A 241 33.02 -1.92 19.41
N MET A 242 33.98 -2.86 19.49
CA MET A 242 34.94 -2.93 20.59
C MET A 242 36.15 -1.99 20.41
N ARG A 243 36.31 -1.35 19.25
CA ARG A 243 37.27 -0.25 19.09
C ARG A 243 36.72 1.00 19.78
N ARG A 244 36.84 1.07 21.11
CA ARG A 244 36.70 2.37 21.79
C ARG A 244 37.73 3.32 21.18
N PRO A 245 37.38 4.57 20.80
CA PRO A 245 38.40 5.56 20.53
C PRO A 245 39.22 5.70 21.82
N LYS A 246 40.55 5.50 21.73
CA LYS A 246 41.45 5.88 22.81
C LYS A 246 41.26 7.39 22.97
N VAL A 247 40.57 7.80 24.04
CA VAL A 247 40.63 9.19 24.48
C VAL A 247 42.10 9.42 24.83
N SER A 248 42.79 10.21 24.00
CA SER A 248 44.14 10.67 24.31
C SER A 248 44.01 11.63 25.48
N THR A 249 44.21 11.13 26.70
CA THR A 249 44.46 11.98 27.85
C THR A 249 45.86 12.54 27.71
N THR A 250 46.02 13.54 26.84
CA THR A 250 47.21 14.38 26.85
C THR A 250 47.00 15.40 27.96
N VAL A 251 47.37 15.01 29.18
CA VAL A 251 47.73 15.95 30.23
C VAL A 251 49.16 16.38 29.92
N LEU A 252 49.30 17.61 29.44
CA LEU A 252 50.37 18.58 29.74
C LEU A 252 50.06 19.88 28.99
#